data_AF-A0AAU8YSM1-F1
#
_entry.id   AF-A0AAU8YSM1-F1
#
_cell.length_a   1.000
_cell.length_b   1.000
_cell.length_c   1.000
_cell.angle_alpha   90.00
_cell.angle_beta   90.00
_cell.angle_gamma   90.00
#
_symmetry.space_group_name_H-M   'P 1'
#
loop_
_entity.id
_entity.type
_entity.pdbx_description
1 polymer ?
#
loop_
_entity_poly.entity_id
_entity_poly.type
_entity_poly.pdbx_seq_one_letter_code
_entity_poly.pdbx_strand_id
1 'polypeptide(L)'
;MTVINKLNQTMEMLKSTESNCKTFSMDTDDPNAKQTFNQMAENIKVCENMLQSRINFVMSEEPQYQPEQQQQQIQQEIQMQQQQQDQQQ
;
A
#
# COMPACT_ATOMS: atom_id res chain seq x y z
N MET A 1 -8.06 -1.69 -11.06
CA MET A 1 -7.44 -1.00 -9.92
C MET A 1 -7.10 -2.07 -8.89
N THR A 2 -5.82 -2.37 -8.69
CA THR A 2 -5.34 -3.42 -7.77
C THR A 2 -5.57 -3.01 -6.31
N VAL A 3 -5.46 -3.97 -5.38
CA VAL A 3 -5.56 -3.68 -3.94
C VAL A 3 -4.47 -2.69 -3.52
N ILE A 4 -3.25 -2.86 -4.05
CA ILE A 4 -2.15 -1.92 -3.82
C ILE A 4 -2.48 -0.48 -4.23
N ASN A 5 -3.16 -0.27 -5.36
CA ASN A 5 -3.55 1.08 -5.79
C ASN A 5 -4.53 1.74 -4.81
N LYS A 6 -5.49 0.97 -4.25
CA LYS A 6 -6.42 1.48 -3.22
C LYS A 6 -5.71 1.81 -1.91
N LEU A 7 -4.73 0.99 -1.51
CA LEU A 7 -3.93 1.23 -0.31
C LEU A 7 -3.07 2.49 -0.46
N ASN A 8 -2.42 2.69 -1.61
CA ASN A 8 -1.64 3.89 -1.88
C ASN A 8 -2.50 5.16 -1.91
N GLN A 9 -3.68 5.10 -2.55
CA GLN A 9 -4.62 6.23 -2.52
C GLN A 9 -5.05 6.56 -1.07
N THR A 10 -5.26 5.54 -0.24
CA THR A 10 -5.60 5.74 1.18
C THR A 10 -4.44 6.38 1.94
N MET A 11 -3.20 5.95 1.67
CA MET A 11 -2.00 6.55 2.25
C MET A 11 -1.89 8.05 1.91
N GLU A 12 -2.18 8.44 0.67
CA GLU A 12 -2.17 9.84 0.24
C GLU A 12 -3.24 10.66 0.97
N MET A 13 -4.45 10.11 1.15
CA MET A 13 -5.51 10.77 1.91
C MET A 13 -5.13 10.95 3.39
N LEU A 14 -4.46 9.95 4.00
CA LEU A 14 -3.96 10.07 5.38
C LEU A 14 -2.92 11.19 5.50
N LYS A 15 -1.93 11.23 4.60
CA LYS A 15 -0.91 12.30 4.57
C LYS A 15 -1.51 13.69 4.39
N SER A 16 -2.49 13.81 3.50
CA SER A 16 -3.23 15.07 3.33
C SER A 16 -3.98 15.46 4.61
N THR A 17 -4.61 14.49 5.29
CA THR A 17 -5.32 14.74 6.55
C THR A 17 -4.34 15.12 7.68
N GLU A 18 -3.20 14.45 7.81
CA GLU A 18 -2.12 14.80 8.75
C GLU A 18 -1.69 16.26 8.54
N SER A 19 -1.40 16.62 7.30
CA SER A 19 -0.98 17.97 6.93
C SER A 19 -2.06 19.00 7.26
N ASN A 20 -3.33 18.70 6.98
CA ASN A 20 -4.43 19.60 7.28
C ASN A 20 -4.57 19.82 8.79
N CYS A 21 -4.46 18.77 9.61
CA CYS A 21 -4.46 18.91 11.07
C CYS A 21 -3.30 19.80 11.54
N LYS A 22 -2.09 19.64 11.00
CA LYS A 22 -0.96 20.53 11.32
C LYS A 22 -1.26 21.97 10.94
N THR A 23 -1.81 22.22 9.75
CA THR A 23 -2.24 23.56 9.31
C THR A 23 -3.27 24.15 10.27
N PHE A 24 -4.31 23.40 10.64
CA PHE A 24 -5.33 23.89 11.58
C PHE A 24 -4.76 24.21 12.96
N SER A 25 -3.76 23.45 13.42
CA SER A 25 -3.05 23.75 14.67
C SER A 25 -2.25 25.05 14.62
N MET A 26 -1.76 25.43 13.43
CA MET A 26 -1.03 26.68 13.22
C MET A 26 -1.98 27.88 13.08
N ASP A 27 -3.11 27.67 12.39
CA ASP A 27 -4.05 28.74 12.05
C ASP A 27 -4.99 29.13 13.21
N THR A 28 -5.22 28.23 14.15
CA THR A 28 -6.11 28.50 15.28
C THR A 28 -5.43 29.31 16.39
N ASP A 29 -6.17 30.18 17.08
CA ASP A 29 -5.70 30.88 18.28
C ASP A 29 -6.10 30.16 19.58
N ASP A 30 -7.00 29.16 19.51
CA ASP A 30 -7.46 28.42 20.69
C ASP A 30 -6.40 27.39 21.14
N PRO A 31 -5.83 27.50 22.35
CA PRO A 31 -4.79 26.59 22.83
C PRO A 31 -5.28 25.13 22.93
N ASN A 32 -6.55 24.89 23.26
CA ASN A 32 -7.10 23.54 23.31
C ASN A 32 -7.24 22.95 21.90
N ALA A 33 -7.65 23.77 20.94
CA ALA A 33 -7.72 23.35 19.53
C ALA A 33 -6.34 23.03 18.98
N LYS A 34 -5.31 23.83 19.31
CA LYS A 34 -3.91 23.54 18.95
C LYS A 34 -3.48 22.16 19.42
N GLN A 35 -3.68 21.86 20.70
CA GLN A 35 -3.32 20.56 21.26
C GLN A 35 -4.09 19.43 20.58
N THR A 36 -5.40 19.62 20.37
CA THR A 36 -6.26 18.62 19.74
C THR A 36 -5.78 18.29 18.33
N PHE A 37 -5.55 19.30 17.48
CA PHE A 37 -5.11 19.08 16.11
C PHE A 37 -3.71 18.47 16.02
N ASN A 38 -2.78 18.85 16.90
CA ASN A 38 -1.47 18.21 16.98
C ASN A 38 -1.60 16.73 17.34
N GLN A 39 -2.42 16.39 18.34
CA GLN A 39 -2.63 15.00 18.73
C GLN A 39 -3.34 14.19 17.64
N MET A 40 -4.27 14.79 16.90
CA MET A 40 -4.86 14.17 15.72
C MET A 40 -3.82 13.88 14.64
N ALA A 41 -2.92 14.82 14.34
CA ALA A 41 -1.85 14.62 13.38
C ALA A 41 -0.91 13.47 13.80
N GLU A 42 -0.54 13.40 15.09
CA GLU A 42 0.26 12.29 15.63
C GLU A 42 -0.44 10.94 15.49
N ASN A 43 -1.73 10.87 15.80
CA ASN A 43 -2.52 9.64 15.64
C ASN A 43 -2.63 9.22 14.16
N ILE A 44 -2.82 10.18 13.25
CA ILE A 44 -2.81 9.90 11.82
C ILE A 44 -1.44 9.38 11.39
N LYS A 45 -0.35 9.92 11.94
CA LYS A 45 1.00 9.42 11.65
C LYS A 45 1.21 7.96 12.05
N VAL A 46 0.63 7.55 13.19
CA VAL A 46 0.62 6.14 13.60
C VAL A 46 -0.15 5.30 12.60
N CYS A 47 -1.31 5.76 12.12
CA CYS A 47 -2.07 5.09 11.06
C CYS A 47 -1.29 4.94 9.75
N GLU A 48 -0.56 5.98 9.33
CA GLU A 48 0.33 5.89 8.16
C GLU A 48 1.36 4.79 8.31
N ASN A 49 2.05 4.73 9.46
CA ASN A 49 3.07 3.70 9.68
C ASN A 49 2.49 2.28 9.60
N MET A 50 1.32 2.06 10.21
CA MET A 50 0.62 0.77 10.13
C MET A 50 0.20 0.42 8.70
N LEU A 51 -0.34 1.40 7.96
CA LEU A 51 -0.75 1.20 6.57
C LEU A 51 0.45 0.95 5.66
N GLN A 52 1.58 1.60 5.91
CA GLN A 52 2.82 1.38 5.16
C GLN A 52 3.32 -0.05 5.33
N SER A 53 3.29 -0.61 6.54
CA SER A 53 3.60 -2.03 6.76
C SER A 53 2.68 -2.94 5.94
N ARG A 54 1.39 -2.60 5.84
CA ARG A 54 0.44 -3.38 5.02
C ARG A 54 0.72 -3.24 3.53
N ILE A 55 1.04 -2.05 3.05
CA ILE A 55 1.45 -1.79 1.67
C ILE A 55 2.65 -2.66 1.30
N ASN A 56 3.70 -2.64 2.14
CA ASN A 56 4.91 -3.42 1.90
C ASN A 56 4.61 -4.92 1.80
N PHE A 57 3.77 -5.44 2.69
CA PHE A 57 3.33 -6.84 2.64
C PHE A 57 2.53 -7.16 1.38
N VAL A 58 1.56 -6.31 0.98
CA VAL A 58 0.79 -6.56 -0.23
C VAL A 58 1.67 -6.50 -1.48
N MET A 59 2.65 -5.58 -1.51
CA MET A 59 3.62 -5.52 -2.60
C MET A 59 4.45 -6.80 -2.72
N SER A 60 4.83 -7.45 -1.61
CA SER A 60 5.59 -8.71 -1.68
C SER A 60 4.76 -9.91 -2.15
N GLU A 61 3.43 -9.84 -2.00
CA GLU A 61 2.53 -10.95 -2.38
C GLU A 61 2.07 -10.87 -3.85
N GLU A 62 2.11 -9.70 -4.49
CA GLU A 62 1.55 -9.57 -5.84
C GLU A 62 2.49 -10.15 -6.93
N PRO A 63 1.99 -11.01 -7.83
CA PRO A 63 2.80 -11.74 -8.84
C PRO A 63 3.64 -10.84 -9.76
N GLN A 64 3.18 -9.61 -9.99
CA GLN A 64 3.87 -8.62 -10.81
C GLN A 64 5.12 -8.02 -10.15
N TYR A 65 5.26 -8.18 -8.82
CA TYR A 65 6.45 -7.78 -8.06
C TYR A 65 7.28 -8.98 -7.59
N GLN A 66 6.87 -10.21 -7.96
CA GLN A 66 7.72 -11.38 -7.80
C GLN A 66 8.94 -11.27 -8.73
N PRO A 67 10.10 -11.82 -8.35
CA PRO A 67 11.28 -11.82 -9.21
C PRO A 67 10.96 -12.42 -10.58
N GLU A 68 11.41 -11.78 -11.66
CA GLU A 68 11.13 -12.19 -13.06
C GLU A 68 11.48 -13.66 -13.35
N GLN A 69 12.40 -14.23 -12.58
CA GLN A 69 12.78 -15.65 -12.63
C GLN A 69 11.61 -16.60 -12.28
N GLN A 70 10.70 -16.21 -11.37
CA GLN A 70 9.54 -17.03 -11.00
C GLN A 70 8.47 -17.02 -12.09
N GLN A 71 8.24 -15.89 -12.77
CA GLN A 71 7.32 -15.83 -13.90
C GLN A 71 7.80 -16.66 -15.09
N GLN A 72 9.11 -16.65 -15.37
CA GLN A 72 9.69 -17.49 -16.42
C GLN A 72 9.56 -18.99 -16.12
N GLN A 73 9.73 -19.42 -14.87
CA GLN A 73 9.53 -20.82 -14.49
C GLN A 73 8.08 -21.29 -14.66
N ILE A 74 7.11 -20.48 -14.22
CA ILE A 74 5.68 -20.81 -14.39
C ILE A 74 5.33 -20.93 -15.88
N GLN A 75 5.88 -20.05 -16.71
CA GLN A 75 5.64 -20.08 -18.16
C GLN A 75 6.28 -21.31 -18.81
N GLN A 76 7.46 -21.73 -18.36
CA GLN A 76 8.10 -22.99 -18.81
C GLN A 76 7.33 -24.23 -18.37
N GLU A 77 6.80 -24.28 -17.14
CA GLU A 77 5.97 -25.39 -16.67
C GLU A 77 4.67 -25.53 -17.46
N ILE A 78 3.99 -24.40 -17.74
CA ILE A 78 2.78 -24.39 -18.58
C ILE A 78 3.09 -24.93 -19.99
N GLN A 79 4.24 -24.55 -20.56
CA GLN A 79 4.64 -25.02 -21.88
C GLN A 79 4.96 -26.53 -21.91
N MET A 80 5.61 -27.04 -20.86
CA MET A 80 5.90 -28.48 -20.75
C MET A 80 4.63 -29.32 -20.55
N GLN A 81 3.64 -28.83 -19.80
CA GLN A 81 2.36 -29.52 -19.64
C GLN A 81 1.58 -29.62 -20.96
N GLN A 82 1.59 -28.56 -21.77
CA GLN A 82 0.94 -28.58 -23.09
C GLN A 82 1.61 -29.58 -24.04
N GLN A 83 2.95 -29.63 -24.07
CA GLN A 83 3.68 -30.60 -24.90
C GLN A 83 3.45 -32.06 -24.49
N GLN A 84 3.25 -32.34 -23.20
CA GLN A 84 2.93 -33.70 -22.75
C GLN A 84 1.49 -34.12 -23.09
N GLN A 85 0.53 -33.17 -23.09
CA GLN A 85 -0.84 -33.47 -23.52
C GLN A 85 -0.93 -33.72 -25.03
N ASP A 86 -0.16 -33.00 -25.84
CA ASP A 86 -0.12 -33.20 -27.30
C ASP A 86 0.59 -34.51 -27.71
N GLN A 87 1.46 -35.06 -26.87
CA GLN A 87 2.10 -36.37 -27.11
C GLN A 87 1.26 -37.57 -26.65
N GLN A 88 0.17 -37.34 -25.91
CA GLN A 88 -0.75 -38.39 -25.44
C GLN A 88 -2.04 -38.51 -26.27
N GLN A 89 -2.20 -37.69 -27.33
CA GLN A 89 -3.21 -37.84 -28.38
C GLN A 89 -2.58 -38.35 -29.68
#